data_AF-A0A6V8H8I7-F1
#
_entry.id   AF-A0A6V8H8I7-F1
#
_cell.length_a   1.000
_cell.length_b   1.000
_cell.length_c   1.000
_cell.angle_alpha   90.00
_cell.angle_beta   90.00
_cell.angle_gamma   90.00
#
_symmetry.space_group_name_H-M   'P 1'
#
loop_
_entity.id
_entity.type
_entity.pdbx_description
1 polymer ?
#
loop_
_entity_poly.entity_id
_entity_poly.type
_entity_poly.pdbx_seq_one_letter_code
_entity_poly.pdbx_strand_id
1 'polypeptide(L)'
;MRTFISLAMASVATAHFTLDWPVNRGFNEDTMPTFPCGGFNTPSSNRTVISLDADTLPVDITFHHSQTAVSYLLALGTDPGSSFNVTLSPTIAAQGLGEFCLPNLSLSSLNLTDGQNATLQVVTDGDTGGGLFACADITFSSSLTKNSPTSCANASSVSASALSGADGARTANLSNSDGSAQSGSTASSSSSSGSTSATASASSSTHTGAAVTLQTAGWGVLGSAFVACLALL
;
A
#
# COMPACT_ATOMS: atom_id res chain seq x y z
N MET A 1 -6.10 -23.89 -44.74
CA MET A 1 -5.27 -23.04 -43.88
C MET A 1 -5.65 -23.35 -42.45
N ARG A 2 -4.71 -23.88 -41.65
CA ARG A 2 -4.94 -24.23 -40.24
C ARG A 2 -4.37 -23.09 -39.40
N THR A 3 -5.24 -22.25 -38.85
CA THR A 3 -4.87 -21.17 -37.93
C THR A 3 -4.50 -21.79 -36.59
N PHE A 4 -3.22 -21.79 -36.26
CA PHE A 4 -2.76 -22.13 -34.92
C PHE A 4 -3.00 -20.90 -34.02
N ILE A 5 -3.94 -21.02 -33.08
CA ILE A 5 -4.12 -20.04 -31.99
C ILE A 5 -3.04 -20.37 -30.96
N SER A 6 -1.93 -19.61 -31.01
CA SER A 6 -0.92 -19.63 -29.95
C SER A 6 -1.48 -18.92 -28.73
N LEU A 7 -1.95 -19.69 -27.73
CA LEU A 7 -2.32 -19.18 -26.42
C LEU A 7 -1.02 -18.83 -25.67
N ALA A 8 -0.58 -17.58 -25.77
CA ALA A 8 0.57 -17.07 -25.03
C ALA A 8 0.24 -17.12 -23.53
N MET A 9 0.86 -18.06 -22.83
CA MET A 9 0.90 -18.06 -21.36
C MET A 9 1.74 -16.85 -20.95
N ALA A 10 1.07 -15.74 -20.60
CA ALA A 10 1.72 -14.62 -19.95
C ALA A 10 2.22 -15.13 -18.59
N SER A 11 3.53 -15.30 -18.46
CA SER A 11 4.17 -15.55 -17.17
C SER A 11 3.84 -14.38 -16.26
N VAL A 12 3.05 -14.65 -15.22
CA VAL A 12 2.75 -13.73 -14.12
C VAL A 12 4.06 -13.60 -13.34
N ALA A 13 4.85 -12.59 -13.67
CA ALA A 13 6.10 -12.28 -13.00
C ALA A 13 5.82 -11.22 -11.96
N THR A 14 6.07 -11.56 -10.71
CA THR A 14 5.62 -10.86 -9.51
C THR A 14 6.69 -9.97 -8.91
N ALA A 15 6.33 -8.71 -8.62
CA ALA A 15 7.15 -7.68 -7.96
C ALA A 15 7.52 -7.98 -6.48
N HIS A 16 7.63 -9.26 -6.11
CA HIS A 16 7.99 -9.68 -4.75
C HIS A 16 9.31 -9.07 -4.30
N PHE A 17 9.39 -8.81 -3.00
CA PHE A 17 10.60 -8.36 -2.33
C PHE A 17 10.64 -8.93 -0.91
N THR A 18 11.80 -8.91 -0.26
CA THR A 18 11.90 -9.09 1.20
C THR A 18 12.35 -7.80 1.85
N LEU A 19 11.84 -7.53 3.06
CA LEU A 19 12.37 -6.48 3.92
C LEU A 19 13.38 -7.11 4.87
N ASP A 20 14.65 -6.83 4.67
CA ASP A 20 15.76 -7.51 5.34
C ASP A 20 16.23 -6.71 6.57
N TRP A 21 16.22 -5.38 6.48
CA TRP A 21 16.46 -4.49 7.62
C TRP A 21 15.69 -3.16 7.49
N PRO A 22 15.10 -2.61 8.57
CA PRO A 22 14.91 -3.19 9.89
C PRO A 22 14.14 -4.51 9.86
N VAL A 23 14.26 -5.33 10.91
CA VAL A 23 13.69 -6.69 10.92
C VAL A 23 12.19 -6.66 10.63
N ASN A 24 11.77 -7.39 9.59
CA ASN A 24 10.36 -7.45 9.19
C ASN A 24 9.50 -8.17 10.25
N ARG A 25 8.19 -7.90 10.23
CA ARG A 25 7.20 -8.61 11.06
C ARG A 25 7.01 -10.07 10.65
N GLY A 26 7.32 -10.39 9.41
CA GLY A 26 7.17 -11.69 8.79
C GLY A 26 7.15 -11.59 7.28
N PHE A 27 7.16 -12.75 6.63
CA PHE A 27 7.13 -12.86 5.18
C PHE A 27 6.24 -14.03 4.77
N ASN A 28 5.32 -13.78 3.85
CA ASN A 28 4.51 -14.77 3.16
C ASN A 28 4.05 -14.14 1.84
N GLU A 29 4.54 -14.68 0.73
CA GLU A 29 4.27 -14.18 -0.63
C GLU A 29 2.76 -14.14 -0.93
N ASP A 30 2.01 -15.17 -0.51
CA ASP A 30 0.58 -15.28 -0.78
C ASP A 30 -0.23 -14.17 -0.11
N THR A 31 0.22 -13.69 1.05
CA THR A 31 -0.47 -12.64 1.81
C THR A 31 0.14 -11.26 1.62
N MET A 32 1.26 -11.15 0.90
CA MET A 32 1.97 -9.88 0.67
C MET A 32 1.11 -8.76 0.05
N PRO A 33 0.12 -9.04 -0.83
CA PRO A 33 -0.82 -8.02 -1.30
C PRO A 33 -1.81 -7.51 -0.23
N THR A 34 -1.86 -8.14 0.94
CA THR A 34 -2.81 -7.80 2.01
C THR A 34 -2.30 -6.59 2.78
N PHE A 35 -2.88 -5.43 2.49
CA PHE A 35 -2.64 -4.21 3.24
C PHE A 35 -3.07 -4.36 4.73
N PRO A 36 -2.37 -3.73 5.70
CA PRO A 36 -1.18 -2.89 5.52
C PRO A 36 0.17 -3.61 5.53
N CYS A 37 0.29 -4.81 6.10
CA CYS A 37 1.61 -5.39 6.38
C CYS A 37 1.78 -6.79 5.81
N GLY A 38 1.22 -7.04 4.63
CA GLY A 38 1.33 -8.34 3.96
C GLY A 38 0.68 -9.47 4.74
N GLY A 39 -0.39 -9.17 5.49
CA GLY A 39 -1.06 -10.11 6.41
C GLY A 39 -0.50 -10.14 7.84
N PHE A 40 0.65 -9.50 8.10
CA PHE A 40 1.28 -9.43 9.43
C PHE A 40 0.85 -8.17 10.20
N ASN A 41 -0.44 -8.06 10.48
CA ASN A 41 -1.05 -6.82 10.97
C ASN A 41 -0.82 -6.54 12.46
N THR A 42 -0.43 -7.54 13.25
CA THR A 42 -0.09 -7.36 14.67
C THR A 42 1.35 -6.87 14.82
N PRO A 43 1.58 -5.69 15.43
CA PRO A 43 2.95 -5.22 15.69
C PRO A 43 3.75 -6.17 16.59
N SER A 44 5.02 -6.34 16.26
CA SER A 44 5.99 -7.09 17.06
C SER A 44 6.33 -6.32 18.35
N SER A 45 6.54 -7.07 19.43
CA SER A 45 7.17 -6.55 20.65
C SER A 45 8.70 -6.46 20.51
N ASN A 46 9.29 -7.19 19.56
CA ASN A 46 10.72 -7.14 19.24
C ASN A 46 10.94 -6.10 18.13
N ARG A 47 11.14 -4.85 18.55
CA ARG A 47 11.32 -3.70 17.65
C ARG A 47 12.79 -3.45 17.38
N THR A 48 13.12 -3.10 16.14
CA THR A 48 14.48 -2.66 15.82
C THR A 48 14.71 -1.27 16.39
N VAL A 49 15.77 -1.09 17.17
CA VAL A 49 16.10 0.22 17.73
C VAL A 49 16.82 1.07 16.69
N ILE A 50 16.33 2.29 16.45
CA ILE A 50 16.86 3.24 15.48
C ILE A 50 17.46 4.43 16.24
N SER A 51 18.67 4.82 15.85
CA SER A 51 19.38 5.98 16.38
C SER A 51 18.61 7.27 16.07
N LEU A 52 18.20 7.99 17.10
CA LEU A 52 17.69 9.36 16.97
C LEU A 52 18.78 10.31 16.48
N ASP A 53 20.00 10.16 17.00
CA ASP A 53 21.13 11.03 16.68
C ASP A 53 21.58 10.91 15.20
N ALA A 54 21.25 9.81 14.54
CA ALA A 54 21.62 9.59 13.14
C ALA A 54 20.73 10.36 12.16
N ASP A 55 19.56 10.86 12.59
CA ASP A 55 18.55 11.55 11.77
C ASP A 55 18.16 10.82 10.47
N THR A 56 18.45 9.51 10.41
CA THR A 56 18.34 8.69 9.21
C THR A 56 17.87 7.29 9.56
N LEU A 57 17.18 6.66 8.63
CA LEU A 57 16.74 5.28 8.69
C LEU A 57 17.35 4.52 7.49
N PRO A 58 18.29 3.59 7.71
CA PRO A 58 18.66 2.62 6.69
C PRO A 58 17.48 1.70 6.42
N VAL A 59 17.26 1.32 5.16
CA VAL A 59 16.31 0.27 4.81
C VAL A 59 16.96 -0.61 3.75
N ASP A 60 17.02 -1.90 4.04
CA ASP A 60 17.60 -2.95 3.21
C ASP A 60 16.50 -3.90 2.76
N ILE A 61 16.38 -4.09 1.45
CA ILE A 61 15.39 -4.96 0.82
C ILE A 61 16.02 -5.77 -0.30
N THR A 62 15.49 -6.96 -0.57
CA THR A 62 15.88 -7.75 -1.74
C THR A 62 14.79 -7.70 -2.79
N PHE A 63 15.10 -7.25 -4.01
CA PHE A 63 14.17 -7.32 -5.13
C PHE A 63 14.20 -8.70 -5.80
N HIS A 64 13.02 -9.30 -5.99
CA HIS A 64 12.83 -10.56 -6.72
C HIS A 64 12.20 -10.36 -8.10
N HIS A 65 12.11 -9.12 -8.56
CA HIS A 65 11.53 -8.76 -9.85
C HIS A 65 12.44 -7.86 -10.66
N SER A 66 12.29 -7.90 -11.99
CA SER A 66 13.19 -7.22 -12.91
C SER A 66 13.01 -5.70 -12.93
N GLN A 67 11.81 -5.21 -12.61
CA GLN A 67 11.47 -3.79 -12.58
C GLN A 67 10.40 -3.55 -11.53
N THR A 68 10.53 -2.53 -10.69
CA THR A 68 9.53 -2.22 -9.67
C THR A 68 9.60 -0.75 -9.28
N ALA A 69 8.47 -0.20 -8.83
CA ALA A 69 8.42 1.03 -8.06
C ALA A 69 8.39 0.68 -6.58
N VAL A 70 9.13 1.41 -5.75
CA VAL A 70 9.15 1.23 -4.28
C VAL A 70 8.92 2.54 -3.55
N SER A 71 8.12 2.50 -2.49
CA SER A 71 7.86 3.62 -1.58
C SER A 71 8.14 3.20 -0.13
N TYR A 72 8.62 4.16 0.65
CA TYR A 72 8.91 3.99 2.07
C TYR A 72 8.02 4.92 2.89
N LEU A 73 7.10 4.33 3.65
CA LEU A 73 6.13 5.05 4.47
C LEU A 73 6.39 4.77 5.94
N LEU A 74 6.04 5.72 6.81
CA LEU A 74 6.17 5.59 8.25
C LEU A 74 4.84 5.92 8.92
N ALA A 75 4.53 5.18 9.98
CA ALA A 75 3.45 5.49 10.90
C ALA A 75 4.00 5.58 12.32
N LEU A 76 3.69 6.68 13.02
CA LEU A 76 4.10 6.85 14.42
C LEU A 76 3.09 6.21 15.36
N GLY A 77 3.58 5.58 16.42
CA GLY A 77 2.77 4.88 17.42
C GLY A 77 3.16 3.42 17.60
N THR A 78 2.59 2.81 18.64
CA THR A 78 2.83 1.39 18.95
C THR A 78 2.03 0.46 18.05
N ASP A 79 0.81 0.84 17.70
CA ASP A 79 -0.07 0.07 16.82
C ASP A 79 -0.83 1.03 15.90
N PRO A 80 -0.20 1.43 14.78
CA PRO A 80 -0.79 2.44 13.91
C PRO A 80 -1.90 1.89 13.00
N GLY A 81 -2.19 0.58 13.01
CA GLY A 81 -3.11 -0.05 12.07
C GLY A 81 -2.72 0.29 10.62
N SER A 82 -3.57 1.05 9.93
CA SER A 82 -3.39 1.48 8.54
C SER A 82 -2.85 2.91 8.37
N SER A 83 -2.50 3.61 9.45
CA SER A 83 -2.21 5.06 9.43
C SER A 83 -0.78 5.42 8.99
N PHE A 84 -0.36 4.95 7.81
CA PHE A 84 0.92 5.29 7.19
C PHE A 84 0.83 6.63 6.45
N ASN A 85 1.04 7.72 7.17
CA ASN A 85 0.83 9.10 6.69
C ASN A 85 2.12 9.90 6.49
N VAL A 86 3.29 9.32 6.78
CA VAL A 86 4.59 9.96 6.58
C VAL A 86 5.30 9.29 5.41
N THR A 87 5.59 10.06 4.36
CA THR A 87 6.37 9.60 3.22
C THR A 87 7.84 9.96 3.43
N LEU A 88 8.74 8.97 3.44
CA LEU A 88 10.17 9.16 3.76
C LEU A 88 11.02 9.56 2.55
N SER A 89 10.57 9.24 1.34
CA SER A 89 11.25 9.61 0.09
C SER A 89 10.23 9.69 -1.05
N PRO A 90 10.58 10.36 -2.17
CA PRO A 90 9.88 10.10 -3.42
C PRO A 90 9.90 8.60 -3.75
N THR A 91 8.89 8.14 -4.47
CA THR A 91 8.87 6.78 -5.02
C THR A 91 10.07 6.57 -5.94
N ILE A 92 10.65 5.39 -5.86
CA ILE A 92 11.87 5.03 -6.57
C ILE A 92 11.52 3.98 -7.61
N ALA A 93 11.91 4.21 -8.86
CA ALA A 93 11.92 3.15 -9.85
C ALA A 93 13.25 2.39 -9.75
N ALA A 94 13.18 1.06 -9.70
CA ALA A 94 14.30 0.16 -9.63
C ALA A 94 14.24 -0.86 -10.78
N GLN A 95 15.42 -1.23 -11.28
CA GLN A 95 15.60 -2.27 -12.30
C GLN A 95 16.69 -3.23 -11.84
N GLY A 96 16.45 -4.52 -12.04
CA GLY A 96 17.33 -5.61 -11.63
C GLY A 96 16.90 -6.30 -10.35
N LEU A 97 17.46 -7.50 -10.14
CA LEU A 97 17.21 -8.34 -8.98
C LEU A 97 18.36 -8.24 -7.98
N GLY A 98 18.06 -8.47 -6.71
CA GLY A 98 19.03 -8.57 -5.62
C GLY A 98 18.90 -7.47 -4.59
N GLU A 99 19.91 -7.40 -3.72
CA GLU A 99 20.00 -6.48 -2.59
C GLU A 99 19.92 -5.01 -3.04
N PHE A 100 19.10 -4.25 -2.33
CA PHE A 100 18.92 -2.82 -2.49
C PHE A 100 18.75 -2.16 -1.12
N CYS A 101 19.76 -1.38 -0.75
CA CYS A 101 19.76 -0.59 0.47
C CYS A 101 19.69 0.91 0.19
N LEU A 102 18.79 1.57 0.90
CA LEU A 102 18.81 3.02 1.10
C LEU A 102 19.45 3.30 2.45
N PRO A 103 20.72 3.75 2.51
CA PRO A 103 21.41 3.92 3.79
C PRO A 103 20.85 5.07 4.64
N ASN A 104 20.20 6.05 4.00
CA ASN A 104 19.91 7.35 4.61
C ASN A 104 18.52 7.88 4.23
N LEU A 105 17.43 7.17 4.55
CA LEU A 105 16.11 7.82 4.51
C LEU A 105 16.06 8.88 5.60
N SER A 106 15.85 10.14 5.21
CA SER A 106 15.89 11.26 6.16
C SER A 106 14.69 11.22 7.10
N LEU A 107 14.97 11.37 8.40
CA LEU A 107 13.97 11.55 9.45
C LEU A 107 13.93 13.00 9.97
N SER A 108 14.77 13.89 9.43
CA SER A 108 15.02 15.24 9.95
C SER A 108 13.79 16.16 9.91
N SER A 109 12.77 15.83 9.12
CA SER A 109 11.50 16.59 9.09
C SER A 109 10.52 16.17 10.21
N LEU A 110 10.83 15.11 10.94
CA LEU A 110 9.97 14.53 11.96
C LEU A 110 10.38 14.98 13.35
N ASN A 111 9.40 15.24 14.21
CA ASN A 111 9.62 15.63 15.60
C ASN A 111 9.61 14.36 16.46
N LEU A 112 10.69 13.58 16.37
CA LEU A 112 10.82 12.29 17.04
C LEU A 112 11.34 12.46 18.47
N THR A 113 10.95 11.54 19.35
CA THR A 113 11.34 11.53 20.77
C THR A 113 11.90 10.18 21.19
N ASP A 114 12.74 10.17 22.22
CA ASP A 114 13.30 8.95 22.80
C ASP A 114 12.20 7.99 23.28
N GLY A 115 12.34 6.71 22.93
CA GLY A 115 11.36 5.67 23.23
C GLY A 115 10.13 5.68 22.31
N GLN A 116 10.04 6.62 21.36
CA GLN A 116 8.90 6.68 20.46
C GLN A 116 8.89 5.48 19.51
N ASN A 117 7.78 4.76 19.50
CA ASN A 117 7.55 3.65 18.59
C ASN A 117 7.01 4.14 17.25
N ALA A 118 7.39 3.43 16.19
CA ALA A 118 6.84 3.61 14.86
C ALA A 118 6.83 2.27 14.10
N THR A 119 6.18 2.26 12.94
CA THR A 119 6.21 1.17 11.99
C THR A 119 6.62 1.72 10.63
N LEU A 120 7.69 1.17 10.05
CA LEU A 120 8.06 1.35 8.66
C LEU A 120 7.20 0.41 7.81
N GLN A 121 6.67 0.92 6.70
CA GLN A 121 6.06 0.13 5.64
C GLN A 121 6.83 0.36 4.35
N VAL A 122 7.28 -0.74 3.75
CA VAL A 122 7.81 -0.75 2.38
C VAL A 122 6.69 -1.23 1.47
N VAL A 123 6.48 -0.50 0.39
CA VAL A 123 5.43 -0.77 -0.60
C VAL A 123 6.08 -0.90 -1.97
N THR A 124 5.79 -1.98 -2.69
CA THR A 124 6.09 -2.07 -4.12
C THR A 124 4.80 -2.06 -4.96
N ASP A 125 4.92 -1.82 -6.26
CA ASP A 125 3.84 -2.07 -7.22
C ASP A 125 3.51 -3.56 -7.28
N GLY A 126 2.28 -3.91 -7.69
CA GLY A 126 1.87 -5.29 -7.95
C GLY A 126 1.46 -5.49 -9.41
N ASP A 127 1.75 -6.66 -10.00
CA ASP A 127 1.60 -6.85 -11.46
C ASP A 127 0.15 -6.87 -11.95
N THR A 128 -0.79 -7.28 -11.09
CA THR A 128 -2.25 -7.17 -11.39
C THR A 128 -2.83 -5.84 -10.93
N GLY A 129 -1.95 -4.95 -10.50
CA GLY A 129 -2.27 -3.72 -9.85
C GLY A 129 -2.34 -3.80 -8.32
N GLY A 130 -2.43 -2.64 -7.69
CA GLY A 130 -2.28 -2.55 -6.24
C GLY A 130 -0.81 -2.60 -5.86
N GLY A 131 -0.50 -3.10 -4.67
CA GLY A 131 0.89 -3.18 -4.21
C GLY A 131 1.13 -4.35 -3.27
N LEU A 132 2.40 -4.59 -3.01
CA LEU A 132 2.89 -5.57 -2.06
C LEU A 132 3.46 -4.86 -0.84
N PHE A 133 3.20 -5.40 0.34
CA PHE A 133 3.47 -4.70 1.58
C PHE A 133 4.33 -5.53 2.53
N ALA A 134 5.35 -4.89 3.09
CA ALA A 134 6.12 -5.43 4.20
C ALA A 134 6.25 -4.35 5.28
N CYS A 135 6.24 -4.76 6.55
CA CYS A 135 6.37 -3.84 7.67
C CYS A 135 7.51 -4.25 8.60
N ALA A 136 8.17 -3.26 9.19
CA ALA A 136 9.10 -3.44 10.30
C ALA A 136 8.72 -2.49 11.45
N ASP A 137 8.75 -3.01 12.67
CA ASP A 137 8.49 -2.21 13.87
C ASP A 137 9.79 -1.67 14.44
N ILE A 138 9.79 -0.37 14.73
CA ILE A 138 10.96 0.34 15.20
C ILE A 138 10.68 1.11 16.48
N THR A 139 11.75 1.37 17.24
CA THR A 139 11.75 2.26 18.41
C THR A 139 12.91 3.22 18.28
N PHE A 140 12.63 4.52 18.38
CA PHE A 140 13.64 5.56 18.34
C PHE A 140 14.36 5.68 19.67
N SER A 141 15.69 5.79 19.65
CA SER A 141 16.51 5.86 20.86
C SER A 141 17.71 6.79 20.69
N SER A 142 17.92 7.63 21.69
CA SER A 142 19.06 8.53 21.86
C SER A 142 20.27 7.83 22.49
N SER A 143 20.10 6.61 22.99
CA SER A 143 21.21 5.80 23.52
C SER A 143 22.05 5.13 22.42
N LEU A 144 21.57 5.15 21.18
CA LEU A 144 22.31 4.72 19.99
C LEU A 144 22.77 5.95 19.22
N THR A 145 24.05 5.98 18.85
CA THR A 145 24.61 7.05 18.02
C THR A 145 24.59 6.70 16.53
N LYS A 146 24.48 5.42 16.18
CA LYS A 146 24.44 4.95 14.79
C LYS A 146 23.51 3.75 14.64
N ASN A 147 22.93 3.65 13.46
CA ASN A 147 22.25 2.44 13.00
C ASN A 147 23.29 1.41 12.54
N SER A 148 23.00 0.13 12.73
CA SER A 148 23.90 -0.97 12.36
C SER A 148 23.13 -2.07 11.63
N PRO A 149 22.68 -1.84 10.38
CA PRO A 149 22.15 -2.91 9.54
C PRO A 149 23.24 -3.98 9.31
N THR A 150 22.83 -5.24 9.18
CA THR A 150 23.74 -6.38 9.00
C THR A 150 24.54 -6.26 7.69
N SER A 151 23.88 -5.75 6.65
CA SER A 151 24.44 -5.35 5.37
C SER A 151 23.65 -4.12 4.89
N CYS A 152 24.28 -3.26 4.11
CA CYS A 152 23.59 -2.18 3.41
C CYS A 152 24.40 -1.86 2.17
N ALA A 153 24.21 -2.68 1.14
CA ALA A 153 24.94 -2.60 -0.11
C ALA A 153 24.04 -3.00 -1.26
N ASN A 154 24.13 -2.27 -2.37
CA ASN A 154 23.34 -2.57 -3.55
C ASN A 154 24.05 -3.64 -4.39
N ALA A 155 23.30 -4.64 -4.85
CA ALA A 155 23.79 -5.56 -5.85
C ALA A 155 24.16 -4.81 -7.13
N SER A 156 25.23 -5.24 -7.82
CA SER A 156 25.69 -4.61 -9.06
C SER A 156 24.69 -4.74 -10.21
N SER A 157 23.75 -5.68 -10.10
CA SER A 157 22.61 -5.87 -11.01
C SER A 157 21.48 -4.87 -10.80
N VAL A 158 21.46 -4.13 -9.68
CA VAL A 158 20.38 -3.21 -9.32
C VAL A 158 20.76 -1.78 -9.70
N SER A 159 19.87 -1.12 -10.43
CA SER A 159 19.90 0.32 -10.67
C SER A 159 18.60 0.95 -10.20
N ALA A 160 18.67 2.11 -9.56
CA ALA A 160 17.50 2.76 -8.99
C ALA A 160 17.59 4.27 -9.09
N SER A 161 16.45 4.93 -9.25
CA SER A 161 16.35 6.39 -9.32
C SER A 161 15.07 6.88 -8.68
N ALA A 162 15.18 7.92 -7.85
CA ALA A 162 14.02 8.63 -7.34
C ALA A 162 13.26 9.29 -8.50
N LEU A 163 11.95 9.05 -8.54
CA LEU A 163 11.06 9.65 -9.52
C LEU A 163 10.73 11.09 -9.12
N SER A 164 10.27 11.87 -10.09
CA SER A 164 9.98 13.29 -9.91
C SER A 164 8.50 13.61 -10.17
N GLY A 165 8.08 14.81 -9.76
CA GLY A 165 6.73 15.30 -10.02
C GLY A 165 5.63 14.40 -9.46
N ALA A 166 4.60 14.16 -10.26
CA ALA A 166 3.44 13.36 -9.86
C ALA A 166 3.77 11.88 -9.64
N ASP A 167 4.76 11.35 -10.35
CA ASP A 167 5.16 9.94 -10.25
C ASP A 167 5.93 9.68 -8.96
N GLY A 168 6.85 10.60 -8.60
CA GLY A 168 7.56 10.54 -7.32
C GLY A 168 6.66 10.75 -6.08
N ALA A 169 5.54 11.45 -6.22
CA ALA A 169 4.59 11.67 -5.13
C ALA A 169 3.57 10.53 -4.96
N ARG A 170 3.48 9.62 -5.94
CA ARG A 170 2.51 8.51 -5.96
C ARG A 170 3.09 7.30 -5.26
N THR A 171 2.38 6.77 -4.27
CA THR A 171 2.76 5.51 -3.63
C THR A 171 2.76 4.36 -4.64
N ALA A 172 3.74 3.46 -4.52
CA ALA A 172 3.98 2.36 -5.45
C ALA A 172 2.76 1.46 -5.70
N ASN A 173 1.89 1.26 -4.69
CA ASN A 173 0.66 0.48 -4.85
C ASN A 173 -0.39 1.10 -5.80
N LEU A 174 -0.16 2.32 -6.28
CA LEU A 174 -1.02 3.02 -7.23
C LEU A 174 -0.32 3.28 -8.56
N SER A 175 0.90 2.78 -8.73
CA SER A 175 1.74 3.00 -9.90
C SER A 175 2.08 1.71 -10.64
N ASN A 176 2.51 1.85 -11.89
CA ASN A 176 3.29 0.83 -12.57
C ASN A 176 4.77 0.91 -12.10
N SER A 177 5.62 -0.01 -12.58
CA SER A 177 7.04 -0.08 -12.20
C SER A 177 7.86 1.17 -12.55
N ASP A 178 7.41 1.99 -13.51
CA ASP A 178 8.01 3.27 -13.88
C ASP A 178 7.45 4.47 -13.09
N GLY A 179 6.53 4.21 -12.15
CA GLY A 179 5.83 5.20 -11.33
C GLY A 179 4.64 5.87 -12.00
N SER A 180 4.37 5.58 -13.28
CA SER A 180 3.19 6.10 -13.96
C SER A 180 1.91 5.56 -13.30
N ALA A 181 0.82 6.31 -13.40
CA ALA A 181 -0.45 5.93 -12.78
C ALA A 181 -0.99 4.61 -13.34
N GLN A 182 -1.40 3.70 -12.46
CA GLN A 182 -2.09 2.48 -12.88
C GLN A 182 -3.53 2.79 -13.34
N SER A 183 -4.00 2.12 -14.40
CA SER A 183 -5.40 2.24 -14.85
C SER A 183 -6.36 1.68 -13.79
N GLY A 184 -7.31 2.50 -13.36
CA GLY A 184 -8.27 2.17 -12.28
C GLY A 184 -7.97 2.85 -10.94
N SER A 185 -6.81 3.49 -10.79
CA SER A 185 -6.46 4.30 -9.61
C SER A 185 -7.12 5.68 -9.65
N THR A 186 -8.46 5.72 -9.70
CA THR A 186 -9.19 6.95 -9.35
C THR A 186 -9.09 7.15 -7.84
N ALA A 187 -8.33 8.17 -7.43
CA ALA A 187 -8.35 8.68 -6.07
C ALA A 187 -9.80 9.02 -5.71
N SER A 188 -10.43 8.19 -4.87
CA SER A 188 -11.74 8.50 -4.29
C SER A 188 -11.53 9.57 -3.24
N SER A 189 -11.66 10.83 -3.64
CA SER A 189 -11.79 11.95 -2.71
C SER A 189 -13.21 11.92 -2.13
N SER A 190 -13.36 11.38 -0.93
CA SER A 190 -14.54 11.55 -0.10
C SER A 190 -14.62 13.00 0.40
N SER A 191 -15.22 13.88 -0.40
CA SER A 191 -15.51 15.26 0.00
C SER A 191 -16.76 15.32 0.88
N SER A 192 -16.57 15.09 2.18
CA SER A 192 -17.47 15.59 3.22
C SER A 192 -17.16 17.07 3.47
N SER A 193 -18.05 17.98 3.05
CA SER A 193 -18.18 19.32 3.63
C SER A 193 -19.54 19.90 3.31
N GLY A 194 -20.35 20.03 4.36
CA GLY A 194 -21.61 20.76 4.32
C GLY A 194 -21.41 22.27 4.50
N SER A 195 -22.47 22.96 4.07
CA SER A 195 -23.03 24.19 4.63
C SER A 195 -22.66 25.55 4.03
N THR A 196 -23.72 26.10 3.41
CA THR A 196 -24.28 27.46 3.55
C THR A 196 -23.65 28.63 2.81
N SER A 197 -24.43 29.19 1.90
CA SER A 197 -24.69 30.64 1.85
C SER A 197 -26.08 30.88 1.27
N ALA A 198 -26.86 31.69 2.00
CA ALA A 198 -28.20 32.11 1.66
C ALA A 198 -28.17 33.42 0.85
N THR A 199 -29.06 33.55 -0.14
CA THR A 199 -29.70 34.82 -0.51
C THR A 199 -31.08 34.52 -1.08
N ALA A 200 -32.06 35.26 -0.57
CA ALA A 200 -33.49 35.07 -0.78
C ALA A 200 -34.01 35.71 -2.07
N SER A 201 -35.14 35.20 -2.59
CA SER A 201 -36.30 36.03 -2.98
C SER A 201 -37.55 35.18 -3.26
N ALA A 202 -38.51 35.30 -2.35
CA ALA A 202 -39.96 35.46 -2.50
C ALA A 202 -40.79 34.67 -3.56
N SER A 203 -41.76 33.92 -2.98
CA SER A 203 -43.20 33.90 -3.30
C SER A 203 -43.72 33.10 -4.51
N SER A 204 -44.46 32.01 -4.27
CA SER A 204 -45.93 32.03 -4.09
C SER A 204 -46.53 30.60 -4.05
N SER A 205 -47.59 30.47 -3.25
CA SER A 205 -48.53 29.35 -3.04
C SER A 205 -48.99 28.66 -4.34
N THR A 206 -49.39 27.39 -4.39
CA THR A 206 -50.61 26.75 -3.82
C THR A 206 -50.61 25.31 -4.38
N HIS A 207 -50.82 24.20 -3.65
CA HIS A 207 -52.11 23.52 -3.44
C HIS A 207 -51.89 22.17 -2.70
N THR A 208 -52.72 21.93 -1.66
CA THR A 208 -53.53 20.71 -1.40
C THR A 208 -53.00 19.34 -1.87
N GLY A 209 -52.86 18.28 -1.08
CA GLY A 209 -53.30 18.00 0.29
C GLY A 209 -53.06 16.53 0.68
N ALA A 210 -53.00 16.29 1.99
CA ALA A 210 -53.22 15.08 2.79
C ALA A 210 -53.51 13.72 2.09
N ALA A 211 -52.79 12.65 2.50
CA ALA A 211 -53.30 11.64 3.45
C ALA A 211 -52.44 10.36 3.50
N VAL A 212 -52.38 9.80 4.72
CA VAL A 212 -51.80 8.55 5.23
C VAL A 212 -52.53 7.28 4.75
N THR A 213 -51.80 6.14 4.68
CA THR A 213 -52.11 4.78 5.24
C THR A 213 -51.08 3.77 4.69
N LEU A 214 -50.23 3.12 5.49
CA LEU A 214 -50.43 1.92 6.33
C LEU A 214 -50.51 0.58 5.56
N GLN A 215 -49.56 -0.32 5.88
CA GLN A 215 -49.51 -1.80 5.79
C GLN A 215 -50.06 -2.54 4.56
N THR A 216 -49.31 -3.55 4.10
CA THR A 216 -49.74 -4.96 4.20
C THR A 216 -48.55 -5.89 4.06
N ALA A 217 -48.54 -6.93 4.90
CA ALA A 217 -47.60 -8.03 4.93
C ALA A 217 -48.03 -9.18 4.00
N GLY A 218 -47.04 -9.88 3.44
CA GLY A 218 -47.00 -11.35 3.47
C GLY A 218 -47.38 -12.13 2.21
N TRP A 219 -46.76 -13.33 2.18
CA TRP A 219 -47.10 -14.58 1.49
C TRP A 219 -46.55 -14.83 0.08
N GLY A 220 -45.81 -15.94 -0.07
CA GLY A 220 -45.56 -16.57 -1.37
C GLY A 220 -44.34 -17.49 -1.44
N VAL A 221 -44.51 -18.75 -1.01
CA VAL A 221 -43.61 -19.91 -1.21
C VAL A 221 -43.66 -20.39 -2.68
N LEU A 222 -42.73 -21.31 -3.04
CA LEU A 222 -42.62 -22.22 -4.22
C LEU A 222 -41.45 -21.82 -5.14
N GLY A 223 -40.48 -22.64 -5.53
CA GLY A 223 -40.27 -24.08 -5.47
C GLY A 223 -39.42 -24.50 -6.68
N SER A 224 -38.25 -25.12 -6.41
CA SER A 224 -37.49 -26.11 -7.21
C SER A 224 -37.41 -26.04 -8.75
N ALA A 225 -36.18 -26.14 -9.30
CA ALA A 225 -35.81 -27.17 -10.28
C ALA A 225 -34.29 -27.24 -10.50
N PHE A 226 -33.69 -28.36 -10.09
CA PHE A 226 -32.38 -28.83 -10.56
C PHE A 226 -32.52 -29.36 -11.99
N VAL A 227 -31.62 -28.98 -12.90
CA VAL A 227 -31.36 -29.74 -14.13
C VAL A 227 -29.85 -29.87 -14.28
N ALA A 228 -29.37 -31.08 -14.00
CA ALA A 228 -28.06 -31.57 -14.43
C ALA A 228 -28.20 -32.12 -15.84
N CYS A 229 -27.26 -31.81 -16.72
CA CYS A 229 -27.07 -32.56 -17.96
C CYS A 229 -25.57 -32.74 -18.21
N LEU A 230 -25.07 -33.93 -17.88
CA LEU A 230 -23.87 -34.50 -18.48
C LEU A 230 -24.18 -34.90 -19.93
N ALA A 231 -23.25 -34.67 -20.83
CA ALA A 231 -23.07 -35.52 -22.01
C ALA A 231 -21.58 -35.56 -22.38
N LEU A 232 -21.02 -36.77 -22.28
CA LEU A 232 -19.76 -37.16 -22.87
C LEU A 232 -19.89 -37.27 -24.39
N LEU A 233 -18.88 -36.79 -25.12
CA LEU A 233 -18.15 -37.48 -26.19
C LEU A 233 -16.88 -36.68 -26.51
#